data_AF-A0A3B9R4F8-F1
#
_entry.id   AF-A0A3B9R4F8-F1
#
_cell.length_a   1.000
_cell.length_b   1.000
_cell.length_c   1.000
_cell.angle_alpha   90.00
_cell.angle_beta   90.00
_cell.angle_gamma   90.00
#
_symmetry.space_group_name_H-M   'P 1'
#
loop_
_entity.id
_entity.type
_entity.pdbx_description
1 polymer ?
#
loop_
_entity_poly.entity_id
_entity_poly.type
_entity_poly.pdbx_seq_one_letter_code
_entity_poly.pdbx_strand_id
1 'polypeptide(L)'
;MKRPVLFGIFFILIAIGCNAQEATISEYDLYGCWVLKKETSPSTNIAIYHRCDDIPPEDVKFGSKITLLAFNESEHESTSDQACFTTLTEKGTWEFDENTRIASLYSGHKWLKEFKQLYPEEYASWGSPEKFEQLKFRIIGMENKQLTVEIIPKQYHKSPREDSLE
;
A
#
# COMPACT_ATOMS: atom_id res chain seq x y z
N MET A 1 -46.69 -49.78 30.35
CA MET A 1 -46.19 -48.44 29.96
C MET A 1 -44.76 -48.27 30.45
N LYS A 2 -43.77 -48.13 29.55
CA LYS A 2 -42.58 -47.25 29.60
C LYS A 2 -41.60 -47.68 28.49
N ARG A 3 -41.25 -46.72 27.64
CA ARG A 3 -40.42 -46.84 26.42
C ARG A 3 -38.95 -47.16 26.77
N PRO A 4 -38.20 -47.92 25.95
CA PRO A 4 -36.76 -47.74 25.89
C PRO A 4 -36.46 -46.60 24.93
N VAL A 5 -35.80 -45.57 25.46
CA VAL A 5 -35.38 -44.37 24.75
C VAL A 5 -34.10 -44.69 23.98
N LEU A 6 -34.16 -44.50 22.66
CA LEU A 6 -33.00 -44.41 21.78
C LEU A 6 -32.08 -43.29 22.26
N PHE A 7 -30.85 -43.62 22.63
CA PHE A 7 -29.75 -42.65 22.68
C PHE A 7 -28.60 -43.18 21.83
N GLY A 8 -28.61 -42.72 20.57
CA GLY A 8 -27.45 -42.80 19.70
C GLY A 8 -26.40 -41.81 20.16
N ILE A 9 -25.15 -42.25 20.17
CA ILE A 9 -23.99 -41.37 20.28
C ILE A 9 -23.01 -41.83 19.19
N PHE A 10 -23.25 -41.36 17.97
CA PHE A 10 -22.25 -41.36 16.92
C PHE A 10 -21.42 -40.09 17.16
N PHE A 11 -20.30 -40.21 17.89
CA PHE A 11 -19.35 -39.13 18.11
C PHE A 11 -18.67 -38.82 16.78
N ILE A 12 -19.28 -37.97 15.95
CA ILE A 12 -18.56 -37.33 14.85
C ILE A 12 -17.70 -36.25 15.49
N LEU A 13 -16.44 -36.57 15.74
CA LEU A 13 -15.37 -35.58 15.89
C LEU A 13 -15.25 -34.84 14.55
N ILE A 14 -16.12 -33.85 14.32
CA ILE A 14 -15.80 -32.79 13.38
C ILE A 14 -14.73 -31.97 14.11
N ALA A 15 -13.47 -32.36 13.92
CA ALA A 15 -12.37 -31.45 14.06
C ALA A 15 -12.65 -30.31 13.06
N ILE A 16 -13.29 -29.26 13.55
CA ILE A 16 -13.32 -27.98 12.86
C ILE A 16 -11.87 -27.52 12.94
N GLY A 17 -11.07 -27.92 11.95
CA GLY A 17 -9.82 -27.27 11.67
C GLY A 17 -10.15 -25.81 11.50
N CYS A 18 -9.73 -24.99 12.47
CA CYS A 18 -9.64 -23.57 12.29
C CYS A 18 -8.52 -23.38 11.26
N ASN A 19 -8.85 -23.56 9.98
CA ASN A 19 -8.12 -22.87 8.94
C ASN A 19 -8.45 -21.41 9.22
N ALA A 20 -7.54 -20.73 9.93
CA ALA A 20 -7.38 -19.30 9.72
C ALA A 20 -7.12 -19.19 8.22
N GLN A 21 -8.20 -19.00 7.47
CA GLN A 21 -8.15 -18.77 6.04
C GLN A 21 -7.31 -17.51 5.95
N GLU A 22 -6.04 -17.64 5.54
CA GLU A 22 -5.21 -16.49 5.22
C GLU A 22 -6.01 -15.72 4.17
N ALA A 23 -6.71 -14.68 4.60
CA ALA A 23 -7.52 -13.86 3.73
C ALA A 23 -6.56 -13.33 2.67
N THR A 24 -6.73 -13.82 1.45
CA THR A 24 -5.86 -13.43 0.34
C THR A 24 -6.26 -12.01 -0.01
N ILE A 25 -5.40 -11.05 0.32
CA ILE A 25 -5.61 -9.64 0.03
C ILE A 25 -5.50 -9.46 -1.49
N SER A 26 -6.59 -9.03 -2.10
CA SER A 26 -6.68 -8.75 -3.54
C SER A 26 -6.44 -7.27 -3.82
N GLU A 27 -6.18 -6.92 -5.09
CA GLU A 27 -6.07 -5.53 -5.52
C GLU A 27 -7.32 -4.70 -5.13
N TYR A 28 -8.51 -5.30 -5.23
CA TYR A 28 -9.78 -4.63 -4.93
C TYR A 28 -9.92 -4.21 -3.47
N ASP A 29 -9.32 -4.96 -2.55
CA ASP A 29 -9.35 -4.64 -1.12
C ASP A 29 -8.61 -3.33 -0.81
N LEU A 30 -7.62 -3.00 -1.66
CA LEU A 30 -6.75 -1.84 -1.52
C LEU A 30 -7.37 -0.56 -2.08
N TYR A 31 -8.39 -0.67 -2.93
CA TYR A 31 -9.05 0.50 -3.50
C TYR A 31 -9.64 1.40 -2.42
N GLY A 32 -9.56 2.70 -2.63
CA GLY A 32 -10.10 3.74 -1.77
C GLY A 32 -9.04 4.64 -1.14
N CYS A 33 -9.49 5.42 -0.17
CA CYS A 33 -8.71 6.47 0.47
C CYS A 33 -8.14 5.99 1.82
N TRP A 34 -6.86 6.27 2.03
CA TRP A 34 -6.05 5.82 3.15
C TRP A 34 -5.25 6.98 3.76
N VAL A 35 -5.17 7.06 5.09
CA VAL A 35 -4.45 8.11 5.83
C VAL A 35 -3.72 7.54 7.04
N LEU A 36 -2.65 8.21 7.49
CA LEU A 36 -2.01 7.94 8.78
C LEU A 36 -2.61 8.86 9.86
N LYS A 37 -2.74 8.34 11.09
CA LYS A 37 -3.07 9.16 12.26
C LYS A 37 -1.81 9.89 12.78
N LYS A 38 -1.94 11.12 13.29
CA LYS A 38 -0.82 11.93 13.84
C LYS A 38 -0.04 11.23 14.94
N GLU A 39 -0.72 10.47 15.81
CA GLU A 39 -0.13 9.83 16.99
C GLU A 39 0.69 8.58 16.65
N THR A 40 0.61 8.08 15.42
CA THR A 40 1.37 6.92 14.97
C THR A 40 2.81 7.37 14.71
N SER A 41 3.67 7.25 15.73
CA SER A 41 5.12 7.19 15.50
C SER A 41 5.38 5.91 14.71
N PRO A 42 5.84 5.99 13.45
CA PRO A 42 6.21 4.78 12.74
C PRO A 42 7.36 4.13 13.51
N SER A 43 7.15 2.93 14.05
CA SER A 43 8.28 2.01 14.24
C SER A 43 8.98 1.89 12.89
N THR A 44 10.31 1.83 12.88
CA THR A 44 11.20 2.37 11.83
C THR A 44 10.80 2.14 10.35
N ASN A 45 9.99 1.15 9.98
CA ASN A 45 9.39 1.02 8.64
C ASN A 45 7.92 0.55 8.61
N ILE A 46 7.25 0.31 9.73
CA ILE A 46 5.85 -0.18 9.73
C ILE A 46 4.88 0.99 9.92
N ALA A 47 3.87 1.07 9.06
CA ALA A 47 2.82 2.07 9.10
C ALA A 47 1.43 1.40 9.11
N ILE A 48 0.48 2.00 9.83
CA ILE A 48 -0.91 1.57 9.88
C ILE A 48 -1.74 2.68 9.25
N TYR A 49 -2.29 2.39 8.07
CA TYR A 49 -3.21 3.27 7.35
C TYR A 49 -4.65 2.97 7.76
N HIS A 50 -5.44 4.02 7.87
CA HIS A 50 -6.87 3.97 8.15
C HIS A 50 -7.65 4.49 6.95
N ARG A 51 -8.92 4.09 6.81
CA ARG A 51 -9.79 4.74 5.83
C ARG A 51 -9.95 6.21 6.17
N CYS A 52 -10.02 7.06 5.15
CA CYS A 52 -10.15 8.51 5.34
C CYS A 52 -11.39 8.90 6.15
N ASP A 53 -12.50 8.19 5.98
CA ASP A 53 -13.74 8.48 6.70
C ASP A 53 -13.73 7.98 8.17
N ASP A 54 -12.76 7.16 8.55
CA ASP A 54 -12.65 6.59 9.89
C ASP A 54 -11.83 7.49 10.85
N ILE A 55 -11.14 8.52 10.33
CA ILE A 55 -10.27 9.42 11.11
C ILE A 55 -10.73 10.88 10.94
N PRO A 56 -10.97 11.63 12.04
CA PRO A 56 -11.27 13.05 11.96
C PRO A 56 -10.15 13.84 11.25
N PRO A 57 -10.45 14.85 10.41
CA PRO A 57 -9.44 15.61 9.68
C PRO A 57 -8.33 16.20 10.56
N GLU A 58 -8.66 16.61 11.79
CA GLU A 58 -7.74 17.13 12.79
C GLU A 58 -6.72 16.10 13.29
N ASP A 59 -7.02 14.81 13.17
CA ASP A 59 -6.17 13.69 13.61
C ASP A 59 -5.37 13.08 12.44
N VAL A 60 -5.64 13.50 11.21
CA VAL A 60 -4.91 13.05 10.01
C VAL A 60 -3.50 13.63 10.01
N LYS A 61 -2.51 12.77 9.81
CA LYS A 61 -1.12 13.16 9.61
C LYS A 61 -0.99 13.87 8.27
N PHE A 62 -0.40 15.05 8.31
CA PHE A 62 -0.24 15.91 7.15
C PHE A 62 0.63 15.25 6.07
N GLY A 63 0.22 15.33 4.81
CA GLY A 63 0.95 14.71 3.69
C GLY A 63 0.93 13.19 3.67
N SER A 64 -0.02 12.55 4.36
CA SER A 64 -0.07 11.08 4.46
C SER A 64 -1.18 10.43 3.66
N LYS A 65 -2.07 11.22 3.05
CA LYS A 65 -3.22 10.68 2.31
C LYS A 65 -2.76 10.01 1.02
N ILE A 66 -3.27 8.81 0.80
CA ILE A 66 -3.09 8.02 -0.42
C ILE A 66 -4.47 7.54 -0.87
N THR A 67 -4.76 7.70 -2.15
CA THR A 67 -5.96 7.15 -2.79
C THR A 67 -5.52 6.17 -3.87
N LEU A 68 -5.98 4.93 -3.78
CA LEU A 68 -5.76 3.90 -4.79
C LEU A 68 -7.07 3.70 -5.56
N LEU A 69 -7.05 3.92 -6.87
CA LEU A 69 -8.22 3.90 -7.75
C LEU A 69 -8.10 2.77 -8.77
N ALA A 70 -9.24 2.40 -9.35
CA ALA A 70 -9.30 1.45 -10.47
C ALA A 70 -8.47 1.95 -11.67
N PHE A 71 -8.17 1.03 -12.60
CA PHE A 71 -7.37 1.31 -13.81
C PHE A 71 -5.95 1.81 -13.52
N ASN A 72 -5.38 1.43 -12.37
CA ASN A 72 -4.03 1.76 -11.95
C ASN A 72 -3.83 3.27 -11.70
N GLU A 73 -4.87 4.02 -11.38
CA GLU A 73 -4.77 5.44 -11.05
C GLU A 73 -4.55 5.63 -9.54
N SER A 74 -3.72 6.60 -9.16
CA SER A 74 -3.48 6.92 -7.76
C SER A 74 -3.44 8.42 -7.52
N GLU A 75 -3.75 8.83 -6.29
CA GLU A 75 -3.52 10.17 -5.79
C GLU A 75 -2.74 10.07 -4.48
N HIS A 76 -1.78 10.94 -4.26
CA HIS A 76 -1.04 10.98 -3.00
C HIS A 76 -0.75 12.41 -2.61
N GLU A 77 -0.78 12.68 -1.32
CA GLU A 77 -0.36 13.96 -0.80
C GLU A 77 1.17 14.01 -0.64
N SER A 78 1.75 15.10 -1.13
CA SER A 78 3.16 15.44 -0.98
C SER A 78 3.24 16.76 -0.22
N THR A 79 4.07 16.78 0.82
CA THR A 79 4.31 17.99 1.62
C THR A 79 5.74 18.46 1.40
N SER A 80 5.88 19.70 0.95
CA SER A 80 7.19 20.34 0.81
C SER A 80 7.47 21.26 1.99
N ASP A 81 8.56 20.98 2.68
CA ASP A 81 9.14 21.84 3.72
C ASP A 81 9.63 23.19 3.14
N GLN A 82 10.05 23.19 1.87
CA GLN A 82 10.46 24.39 1.13
C GLN A 82 9.29 25.31 0.77
N ALA A 83 8.04 24.83 0.81
CA ALA A 83 6.84 25.58 0.46
C ALA A 83 5.94 25.84 1.68
N CYS A 84 6.49 26.22 2.84
CA CYS A 84 5.73 26.50 4.06
C CYS A 84 4.81 25.35 4.50
N PHE A 85 5.23 24.10 4.32
CA PHE A 85 4.40 22.92 4.55
C PHE A 85 3.09 22.97 3.74
N THR A 86 3.15 23.43 2.50
CA THR A 86 2.01 23.28 1.58
C THR A 86 1.90 21.80 1.21
N THR A 87 0.71 21.23 1.39
CA THR A 87 0.36 19.93 0.83
C THR A 87 -0.22 20.10 -0.56
N LEU A 88 0.33 19.35 -1.50
CA LEU A 88 -0.21 19.20 -2.84
C LEU A 88 -0.69 17.76 -3.03
N THR A 89 -1.82 17.58 -3.70
CA THR A 89 -2.26 16.27 -4.15
C THR A 89 -1.70 16.01 -5.55
N GLU A 90 -0.84 15.01 -5.65
CA GLU A 90 -0.22 14.58 -6.90
C GLU A 90 -0.95 13.37 -7.46
N LYS A 91 -1.21 13.39 -8.77
CA LYS A 91 -1.77 12.26 -9.50
C LYS A 91 -0.65 11.35 -9.99
N GLY A 92 -0.90 10.06 -9.92
CA GLY A 92 0.06 9.04 -10.28
C GLY A 92 -0.59 7.80 -10.85
N THR A 93 0.24 6.77 -10.94
CA THR A 93 -0.22 5.41 -11.21
C THR A 93 0.24 4.48 -10.11
N TRP A 94 -0.37 3.30 -10.02
CA TRP A 94 0.07 2.27 -9.09
C TRP A 94 -0.11 0.87 -9.65
N GLU A 95 0.59 -0.06 -9.04
CA GLU A 95 0.47 -1.49 -9.33
C GLU A 95 0.54 -2.28 -8.03
N PHE A 96 -0.04 -3.48 -8.05
CA PHE A 96 -0.01 -4.43 -6.96
C PHE A 96 0.43 -5.80 -7.49
N ASP A 97 1.51 -6.33 -6.91
CA ASP A 97 1.92 -7.71 -7.14
C ASP A 97 1.34 -8.58 -6.01
N GLU A 98 0.31 -9.37 -6.34
CA GLU A 98 -0.36 -10.26 -5.39
C GLU A 98 0.59 -11.32 -4.78
N ASN A 99 1.64 -11.73 -5.52
CA ASN A 99 2.56 -12.77 -5.05
C ASN A 99 3.48 -12.24 -3.95
N THR A 100 4.01 -11.04 -4.14
CA THR A 100 4.93 -10.40 -3.19
C THR A 100 4.21 -9.49 -2.18
N ARG A 101 2.92 -9.23 -2.41
CA ARG A 101 2.06 -8.26 -1.69
C ARG A 101 2.66 -6.85 -1.69
N ILE A 102 3.36 -6.48 -2.75
CA ILE A 102 3.99 -5.17 -2.87
C ILE A 102 3.09 -4.26 -3.70
N ALA A 103 2.76 -3.10 -3.15
CA ALA A 103 2.17 -2.00 -3.88
C ALA A 103 3.27 -0.96 -4.19
N SER A 104 3.32 -0.54 -5.45
CA SER A 104 4.26 0.48 -5.93
C SER A 104 3.47 1.62 -6.54
N LEU A 105 3.69 2.83 -6.04
CA LEU A 105 3.09 4.07 -6.53
C LEU A 105 4.14 4.86 -7.28
N TYR A 106 3.78 5.39 -8.45
CA TYR A 106 4.66 6.15 -9.32
C TYR A 106 4.11 7.56 -9.54
N SER A 107 4.97 8.58 -9.43
CA SER A 107 4.66 9.91 -9.91
C SER A 107 4.61 9.90 -11.42
N GLY A 108 3.60 10.54 -11.98
CA GLY A 108 3.46 10.66 -13.42
C GLY A 108 2.09 10.20 -13.89
N HIS A 109 1.56 10.98 -14.82
CA HIS A 109 0.30 10.72 -15.50
C HIS A 109 0.35 9.42 -16.32
N LYS A 110 -0.84 8.91 -16.65
CA LYS A 110 -1.12 7.79 -17.56
C LYS A 110 -0.21 7.73 -18.81
N TRP A 111 0.28 8.87 -19.29
CA TRP A 111 1.23 8.97 -20.40
C TRP A 111 2.52 8.17 -20.17
N LEU A 112 3.06 8.06 -18.95
CA LEU A 112 4.28 7.28 -18.69
C LEU A 112 4.04 5.77 -18.86
N LYS A 113 2.83 5.30 -18.53
CA LYS A 113 2.39 3.92 -18.77
C LYS A 113 2.22 3.65 -20.27
N GLU A 114 1.56 4.57 -20.98
CA GLU A 114 1.41 4.49 -22.44
C GLU A 114 2.76 4.58 -23.16
N PHE A 115 3.64 5.45 -22.71
CA PHE A 115 4.99 5.62 -23.23
C PHE A 115 5.84 4.35 -23.03
N LYS A 116 5.75 3.70 -21.85
CA LYS A 116 6.36 2.37 -21.62
C LYS A 116 5.85 1.31 -22.60
N GLN A 117 4.55 1.29 -22.88
CA GLN A 117 3.95 0.31 -23.79
C GLN A 117 4.34 0.55 -25.25
N LEU A 118 4.36 1.82 -25.67
CA LEU A 118 4.62 2.21 -27.05
C LEU A 118 6.11 2.25 -27.39
N TYR A 119 6.96 2.61 -26.41
CA TYR A 119 8.39 2.88 -26.60
C TYR A 119 9.24 2.26 -25.48
N PRO A 120 9.23 0.92 -25.32
CA PRO A 120 9.87 0.25 -24.19
C PRO A 120 11.39 0.43 -24.12
N GLU A 121 12.08 0.48 -25.26
CA GLU A 121 13.54 0.68 -25.30
C GLU A 121 13.95 2.11 -24.93
N GLU A 122 13.19 3.10 -25.39
CA GLU A 122 13.43 4.52 -25.10
C GLU A 122 13.10 4.82 -23.63
N TYR A 123 12.02 4.23 -23.11
CA TYR A 123 11.68 4.24 -21.69
C TYR A 123 12.77 3.59 -20.83
N ALA A 124 13.36 2.46 -21.26
CA ALA A 124 14.46 1.83 -20.55
C ALA A 124 15.73 2.71 -20.55
N SER A 125 15.98 3.48 -21.61
CA SER A 125 17.15 4.36 -21.72
C SER A 125 17.10 5.59 -20.79
N TRP A 126 15.93 5.97 -20.27
CA TRP A 126 15.77 7.05 -19.28
C TRP A 126 16.28 6.66 -17.86
N GLY A 127 16.74 5.42 -17.70
CA GLY A 127 17.49 4.98 -16.52
C GLY A 127 16.61 4.62 -15.33
N SER A 128 15.67 3.70 -15.57
CA SER A 128 14.89 2.96 -14.58
C SER A 128 13.64 3.67 -13.99
N PRO A 129 12.47 3.00 -14.04
CA PRO A 129 11.18 3.46 -13.48
C PRO A 129 11.22 3.84 -12.01
N GLU A 130 12.16 3.27 -11.26
CA GLU A 130 12.41 3.51 -9.84
C GLU A 130 12.68 5.00 -9.54
N LYS A 131 13.16 5.77 -10.52
CA LYS A 131 13.31 7.23 -10.39
C LYS A 131 11.98 7.96 -10.25
N PHE A 132 10.90 7.37 -10.74
CA PHE A 132 9.54 7.89 -10.65
C PHE A 132 8.72 7.21 -9.54
N GLU A 133 9.26 6.16 -8.90
CA GLU A 133 8.61 5.52 -7.75
C GLU A 133 8.49 6.57 -6.64
N GLN A 134 7.27 6.83 -6.19
CA GLN A 134 6.96 7.77 -5.13
C GLN A 134 6.92 7.09 -3.78
N LEU A 135 6.25 5.93 -3.73
CA LEU A 135 6.09 5.16 -2.53
C LEU A 135 6.03 3.68 -2.89
N LYS A 136 6.72 2.87 -2.10
CA LYS A 136 6.67 1.42 -2.20
C LYS A 136 6.41 0.84 -0.83
N PHE A 137 5.46 -0.08 -0.73
CA PHE A 137 5.19 -0.75 0.53
C PHE A 137 4.73 -2.18 0.33
N ARG A 138 5.10 -3.05 1.26
CA ARG A 138 4.59 -4.41 1.36
C ARG A 138 3.42 -4.44 2.32
N ILE A 139 2.35 -5.11 1.94
CA ILE A 139 1.18 -5.31 2.77
C ILE A 139 1.43 -6.50 3.69
N ILE A 140 1.42 -6.23 4.99
CA ILE A 140 1.64 -7.27 6.02
C ILE A 140 0.32 -7.71 6.68
N GLY A 141 -0.74 -6.91 6.60
CA GLY A 141 -2.06 -7.31 7.07
C GLY A 141 -3.15 -6.30 6.76
N MET A 142 -4.40 -6.77 6.77
CA MET A 142 -5.59 -5.95 6.64
C MET A 142 -6.67 -6.45 7.59
N GLU A 143 -6.96 -5.67 8.63
CA GLU A 143 -7.91 -6.02 9.68
C GLU A 143 -8.68 -4.77 10.11
N ASN A 144 -9.98 -4.89 10.43
CA ASN A 144 -10.78 -3.78 10.93
C ASN A 144 -10.71 -2.49 10.08
N LYS A 145 -10.68 -2.64 8.74
CA LYS A 145 -10.49 -1.55 7.76
C LYS A 145 -9.17 -0.78 7.89
N GLN A 146 -8.20 -1.34 8.60
CA GLN A 146 -6.84 -0.82 8.69
C GLN A 146 -5.94 -1.61 7.76
N LEU A 147 -5.02 -0.91 7.11
CA LEU A 147 -4.03 -1.47 6.23
C LEU A 147 -2.66 -1.33 6.89
N THR A 148 -2.11 -2.45 7.33
CA THR A 148 -0.78 -2.51 7.95
C THR A 148 0.25 -2.80 6.87
N VAL A 149 1.25 -1.93 6.76
CA VAL A 149 2.26 -2.00 5.70
C VAL A 149 3.67 -1.83 6.24
N GLU A 150 4.62 -2.48 5.56
CA GLU A 150 6.06 -2.24 5.69
C GLU A 150 6.49 -1.32 4.53
N ILE A 151 6.91 -0.09 4.84
CA ILE A 151 7.43 0.87 3.88
C ILE A 151 8.80 0.39 3.38
N ILE A 152 8.94 0.28 2.06
CA ILE A 152 10.19 -0.10 1.42
C ILE A 152 10.91 1.20 1.01
N PRO A 153 12.05 1.53 1.63
CA PRO A 153 12.75 2.78 1.34
C PRO A 153 13.32 2.80 -0.08
N LYS A 154 13.24 3.95 -0.75
CA LYS A 154 13.88 4.16 -2.05
C LYS A 154 15.39 4.02 -1.89
N GLN A 155 16.01 3.17 -2.72
CA GLN A 155 17.46 3.11 -2.81
C GLN A 155 17.94 4.26 -3.68
N TYR A 156 18.34 5.37 -3.05
CA TYR A 156 19.05 6.41 -3.78
C TYR A 156 20.46 5.89 -4.08
N HIS A 157 20.76 5.64 -5.35
CA HIS A 157 22.15 5.54 -5.78
C HIS A 157 22.85 6.84 -5.38
N LYS A 158 23.85 6.75 -4.48
CA LYS A 158 24.76 7.86 -4.25
C LYS A 158 25.33 8.24 -5.61
N SER A 159 25.01 9.43 -6.09
CA SER A 159 25.82 10.05 -7.14
C SER A 159 27.27 10.03 -6.64
N PRO A 160 28.23 9.49 -7.40
CA PRO A 160 29.62 9.80 -7.13
C PRO A 160 29.74 11.30 -7.37
N ARG A 161 29.64 12.09 -6.29
CA ARG A 161 30.21 13.43 -6.32
C ARG A 161 31.65 13.22 -6.72
N GLU A 162 32.04 13.79 -7.85
CA GLU A 162 33.43 14.07 -8.16
C GLU A 162 34.03 14.77 -6.95
N ASP A 163 34.75 14.01 -6.13
CA ASP A 163 35.85 14.55 -5.34
C ASP A 163 36.94 14.93 -6.36
N SER A 164 36.72 16.07 -7.02
CA SER A 164 37.75 16.77 -7.78
C SER A 164 37.75 18.23 -7.34
N LEU A 165 38.11 18.44 -6.07
CA LEU A 165 38.63 19.71 -5.56
C LEU A 165 39.70 19.38 -4.51
N GLU A 166 40.91 19.11 -5.01
CA GLU A 166 42.21 19.73 -4.66
C GLU A 166 43.38 18.80 -4.99
#